data_AF-A0AA96N1D3-F1
#
_entry.id   AF-A0AA96N1D3-F1
#
_cell.length_a   1.000
_cell.length_b   1.000
_cell.length_c   1.000
_cell.angle_alpha   90.00
_cell.angle_beta   90.00
_cell.angle_gamma   90.00
#
_symmetry.space_group_name_H-M   'P 1'
#
loop_
_entity.id
_entity.type
_entity.pdbx_description
1 polymer ?
#
loop_
_entity_poly.entity_id
_entity_poly.type
_entity_poly.pdbx_seq_one_letter_code
_entity_poly.pdbx_strand_id
1 'polypeptide(L)'
;MAYRRAVIKQQWTPEEVEAYCRKFEAKRPAYVREADKRVGNRFSSRRKRPVNSKGNLSKVQYEKFVAKGLNDEHILAKYEDLTQGVLDAKKKRWGIQ
;
A
#
# COMPACT_ATOMS: atom_id res chain seq x y z
N MET A 1 30.91 -1.08 31.69
CA MET A 1 30.41 0.29 31.49
C MET A 1 29.21 0.26 30.56
N ALA A 2 28.02 0.58 31.08
CA ALA A 2 26.75 0.46 30.37
C ALA A 2 26.42 1.74 29.59
N TYR A 3 26.86 1.83 28.34
CA TYR A 3 26.40 2.88 27.42
C TYR A 3 25.09 2.47 26.76
N ARG A 4 24.03 2.26 27.56
CA ARG A 4 22.67 2.24 27.02
C ARG A 4 22.27 3.68 26.78
N ARG A 5 22.61 4.19 25.59
CA ARG A 5 22.11 5.46 25.05
C ARG A 5 20.59 5.45 25.16
N ALA A 6 20.06 6.13 26.18
CA ALA A 6 18.65 6.44 26.26
C ALA A 6 18.34 7.34 25.05
N VAL A 7 17.78 6.76 23.99
CA VAL A 7 17.14 7.54 22.94
C VAL A 7 15.92 8.15 23.60
N ILE A 8 16.06 9.37 24.11
CA ILE A 8 14.94 10.21 24.50
C ILE A 8 14.18 10.47 23.20
N LYS A 9 13.18 9.62 22.93
CA LYS A 9 12.18 9.87 21.90
C LYS A 9 11.49 11.15 22.33
N GLN A 10 11.86 12.27 21.73
CA GLN A 10 11.14 13.52 21.89
C GLN A 10 9.71 13.25 21.43
N GLN A 11 8.80 13.03 22.38
CA GLN A 11 7.37 12.90 22.12
C GLN A 11 6.86 14.33 22.04
N TRP A 12 6.70 14.81 20.80
CA TRP A 12 6.08 16.09 20.56
C TRP A 12 4.65 16.03 21.09
N THR A 13 4.23 17.06 21.82
CA THR A 13 2.82 17.16 22.22
C THR A 13 1.97 17.43 20.97
N PRO A 14 0.68 17.07 20.97
CA PRO A 14 -0.21 17.36 19.85
C PRO A 14 -0.20 18.84 19.44
N GLU A 15 -0.07 19.74 20.42
CA GLU A 15 0.02 21.19 20.23
C GLU A 15 1.31 21.60 19.53
N GLU A 16 2.46 21.01 19.91
CA GLU A 16 3.74 21.24 19.25
C GLU A 16 3.74 20.72 17.82
N VAL A 17 3.14 19.55 17.58
CA VAL A 17 2.96 18.99 16.23
C VAL A 17 2.07 19.91 15.39
N GLU A 18 0.98 20.43 15.95
CA GLU A 18 0.09 21.35 15.23
C GLU A 18 0.81 22.66 14.89
N ALA A 19 1.51 23.26 15.86
CA ALA A 19 2.29 24.47 15.65
C ALA A 19 3.40 24.28 14.61
N TYR A 20 4.03 23.11 14.60
CA TYR A 20 5.00 22.73 13.58
C TYR A 20 4.34 22.61 12.21
N CYS A 21 3.25 21.87 12.08
CA CYS A 21 2.51 21.70 10.83
C CYS A 21 2.07 23.04 10.23
N ARG A 22 1.57 23.98 11.05
CA ARG A 22 1.19 25.33 10.61
C ARG A 22 2.35 26.09 9.94
N LYS A 23 3.59 25.95 10.43
CA LYS A 23 4.78 26.56 9.79
C LYS A 23 5.02 26.03 8.38
N PHE A 24 4.72 24.75 8.13
CA PHE A 24 4.87 24.13 6.81
C PHE A 24 3.71 24.44 5.88
N GLU A 25 2.48 24.48 6.40
CA GLU A 25 1.32 24.88 5.62
C GLU A 25 1.47 26.30 5.08
N ALA A 26 2.02 27.22 5.88
CA ALA A 26 2.30 28.60 5.46
C ALA A 26 3.31 28.68 4.29
N LYS A 27 4.28 27.76 4.24
CA LYS A 27 5.31 27.68 3.18
C LYS A 27 4.90 26.81 1.99
N ARG A 28 3.71 26.21 2.02
CA ARG A 28 3.24 25.28 0.99
C ARG A 28 3.08 26.01 -0.37
N PRO A 29 3.65 25.49 -1.46
CA PRO A 29 3.56 26.13 -2.77
C PRO A 29 2.12 26.29 -3.27
N ALA A 30 1.86 27.38 -4.02
CA ALA A 30 0.51 27.73 -4.51
C ALA A 30 -0.13 26.63 -5.36
N TYR A 31 0.64 26.02 -6.27
CA TYR A 31 0.14 24.93 -7.13
C TYR A 31 -0.34 23.70 -6.34
N VAL A 32 0.25 23.45 -5.16
CA VAL A 32 -0.17 22.35 -4.28
C VAL A 32 -1.46 22.70 -3.55
N ARG A 33 -1.60 23.96 -3.09
CA ARG A 33 -2.85 24.45 -2.47
C ARG A 33 -4.00 24.45 -3.47
N GLU A 34 -3.74 24.84 -4.71
CA GLU A 34 -4.72 24.83 -5.81
C GLU A 34 -5.10 23.42 -6.24
N ALA A 35 -4.13 22.50 -6.28
CA ALA A 35 -4.41 21.08 -6.54
C ALA A 35 -5.34 20.48 -5.46
N ASP A 36 -5.14 20.78 -4.17
CA ASP A 36 -6.03 20.27 -3.13
C ASP A 36 -7.45 20.84 -3.21
N LYS A 37 -7.59 22.12 -3.56
CA LYS A 37 -8.89 22.79 -3.78
C LYS A 37 -9.63 22.24 -4.99
N ARG A 38 -8.93 22.11 -6.13
CA ARG A 38 -9.52 21.70 -7.41
C ARG A 38 -9.87 20.22 -7.46
N VAL A 39 -9.08 19.42 -6.76
CA VAL A 39 -9.15 17.96 -6.84
C VAL A 39 -9.92 17.41 -5.62
N GLY A 40 -10.11 18.21 -4.56
CA GLY A 40 -10.90 17.88 -3.38
C GLY A 40 -10.18 16.82 -2.57
N ASN A 41 -9.12 17.21 -1.85
CA ASN A 41 -8.33 16.33 -0.99
C ASN A 41 -7.96 14.99 -1.68
N ARG A 42 -7.83 14.94 -3.01
CA ARG A 42 -7.83 13.68 -3.78
C ARG A 42 -6.57 12.86 -3.60
N PHE A 43 -5.53 13.50 -3.08
CA PHE A 43 -4.33 12.83 -2.59
C PHE A 43 -4.55 12.12 -1.25
N SER A 44 -5.44 12.61 -0.37
CA SER A 44 -5.82 11.95 0.88
C SER A 44 -7.05 11.04 0.76
N SER A 45 -7.98 11.36 -0.15
CA SER A 45 -9.18 10.57 -0.47
C SER A 45 -8.94 9.49 -1.51
N ARG A 46 -7.76 9.43 -2.14
CA ARG A 46 -7.22 8.17 -2.65
C ARG A 46 -7.07 7.27 -1.43
N ARG A 47 -8.15 6.53 -1.11
CA ARG A 47 -8.10 5.28 -0.35
C ARG A 47 -6.81 4.63 -0.80
N LYS A 48 -5.80 4.55 0.09
CA LYS A 48 -4.59 3.79 -0.15
C LYS A 48 -5.09 2.46 -0.67
N ARG A 49 -4.95 2.19 -1.97
CA ARG A 49 -5.40 0.92 -2.51
C ARG A 49 -4.63 -0.10 -1.68
N PRO A 50 -5.31 -1.00 -0.96
CA PRO A 50 -4.59 -1.99 -0.20
C PRO A 50 -3.77 -2.75 -1.24
N VAL A 51 -2.44 -2.62 -1.14
CA VAL A 51 -1.50 -3.13 -2.16
C VAL A 51 -1.61 -4.66 -2.26
N ASN A 52 -2.21 -5.29 -1.24
CA ASN A 52 -2.90 -6.56 -1.37
C ASN A 52 -4.38 -6.33 -1.07
N SER A 53 -5.29 -6.55 -2.01
CA SER A 53 -6.54 -7.19 -1.63
C SER A 53 -6.27 -8.68 -1.78
N LYS A 54 -6.38 -9.43 -0.68
CA LYS A 54 -6.12 -10.88 -0.63
C LYS A 54 -6.89 -11.70 -1.68
N GLY A 55 -7.88 -11.13 -2.38
CA GLY A 55 -8.68 -11.82 -3.40
C GLY A 55 -8.30 -11.63 -4.87
N ASN A 56 -7.49 -10.62 -5.26
CA ASN A 56 -7.26 -10.34 -6.70
C ASN A 56 -5.84 -10.65 -7.17
N LEU A 57 -5.55 -11.95 -7.32
CA LEU A 57 -4.42 -12.44 -8.13
C LEU A 57 -4.58 -11.96 -9.58
N SER A 58 -3.57 -11.25 -10.09
CA SER A 58 -3.45 -10.80 -11.48
C SER A 58 -2.56 -11.73 -12.32
N LYS A 59 -2.72 -11.69 -13.66
CA LYS A 59 -1.91 -12.48 -14.61
C LYS A 59 -0.41 -12.32 -14.37
N VAL A 60 0.05 -11.08 -14.25
CA VAL A 60 1.47 -10.75 -14.04
C VAL A 60 2.00 -11.29 -12.72
N GLN A 61 1.17 -11.31 -11.66
CA GLN A 61 1.57 -11.91 -10.38
C GLN A 61 1.67 -13.43 -10.50
N TYR A 62 0.71 -14.07 -11.16
CA TYR A 62 0.73 -15.51 -11.41
C TYR A 62 1.96 -15.93 -12.21
N GLU A 63 2.26 -15.25 -13.33
CA GLU A 63 3.46 -15.52 -14.14
C GLU A 63 4.76 -15.34 -13.34
N LYS A 64 4.83 -14.35 -12.45
CA LYS A 64 5.97 -14.16 -11.54
C LYS A 64 6.11 -15.27 -10.51
N PHE A 65 5.01 -15.90 -10.08
CA PHE A 65 5.07 -17.04 -9.18
C PHE A 65 5.52 -18.30 -9.93
N VAL A 66 4.99 -18.54 -11.12
CA VAL A 66 5.42 -19.65 -11.99
C VAL A 66 6.90 -19.51 -12.36
N ALA A 67 7.36 -18.31 -12.72
CA ALA A 67 8.77 -18.05 -13.00
C ALA A 67 9.71 -18.28 -11.80
N LYS A 68 9.16 -18.25 -10.57
CA LYS A 68 9.88 -18.58 -9.33
C LYS A 68 9.77 -20.06 -8.96
N GLY A 69 9.11 -20.89 -9.78
CA GLY A 69 8.88 -22.31 -9.51
C GLY A 69 7.82 -22.56 -8.44
N LEU A 70 6.92 -21.60 -8.18
CA LEU A 70 5.80 -21.81 -7.25
C LEU A 70 4.65 -22.50 -7.98
N ASN A 71 4.20 -23.62 -7.42
CA ASN A 71 3.03 -24.35 -7.91
C ASN A 71 1.72 -23.68 -7.45
N ASP A 72 0.62 -24.05 -8.10
CA ASP A 72 -0.71 -23.52 -7.79
C ASP A 72 -1.10 -23.66 -6.33
N GLU A 73 -0.76 -24.78 -5.69
CA GLU A 73 -1.01 -25.02 -4.26
C GLU A 73 -0.38 -23.93 -3.37
N HIS A 74 0.84 -23.50 -3.70
CA HIS A 74 1.54 -22.45 -2.98
C HIS A 74 0.89 -21.08 -3.23
N ILE A 75 0.35 -20.87 -4.43
CA ILE A 75 -0.39 -19.66 -4.78
C ILE A 75 -1.73 -19.64 -4.03
N LEU A 76 -2.46 -20.75 -3.97
CA LEU A 76 -3.71 -20.86 -3.22
C LEU A 76 -3.50 -20.67 -1.72
N ALA A 77 -2.46 -21.26 -1.14
CA ALA A 77 -2.11 -21.07 0.27
C ALA A 77 -1.83 -19.59 0.61
N LYS A 78 -1.35 -18.79 -0.35
CA LYS A 78 -1.07 -17.37 -0.18
C LYS A 78 -2.31 -16.48 -0.36
N TYR A 79 -3.32 -16.95 -1.07
CA TYR A 79 -4.55 -16.22 -1.39
C TYR A 79 -5.74 -16.99 -0.80
N GLU A 80 -6.03 -16.78 0.49
CA GLU A 80 -7.11 -17.47 1.23
C GLU A 80 -8.50 -17.36 0.56
N ASP A 81 -8.77 -16.24 -0.12
CA ASP A 81 -10.03 -15.99 -0.83
C ASP A 81 -10.08 -16.63 -2.23
N LEU A 82 -8.97 -17.21 -2.70
CA LEU A 82 -8.84 -17.79 -4.03
C LEU A 82 -9.08 -19.30 -3.95
N THR A 83 -10.20 -19.76 -4.50
CA THR A 83 -10.46 -21.20 -4.66
C THR A 83 -9.84 -21.72 -5.96
N GLN A 84 -9.56 -23.03 -6.03
CA GLN A 84 -9.02 -23.68 -7.22
C GLN A 84 -9.85 -23.37 -8.48
N GLY A 85 -11.18 -23.49 -8.40
CA GLY A 85 -12.06 -23.21 -9.54
C GLY A 85 -12.00 -21.75 -10.03
N VAL A 86 -11.78 -20.79 -9.14
CA VAL A 86 -11.59 -19.37 -9.50
C VAL A 86 -10.22 -19.17 -10.15
N LEU A 87 -9.19 -19.85 -9.66
CA LEU A 87 -7.86 -19.82 -10.27
C LEU A 87 -7.90 -20.39 -11.69
N ASP A 88 -8.56 -21.52 -11.91
CA ASP A 88 -8.70 -22.13 -13.24
C ASP A 88 -9.49 -21.24 -14.21
N ALA A 89 -10.58 -20.62 -13.73
CA ALA A 89 -11.33 -19.65 -14.53
C ALA A 89 -10.47 -18.42 -14.89
N LYS A 90 -9.61 -17.96 -13.98
CA LYS A 90 -8.65 -16.89 -14.25
C LYS A 90 -7.58 -17.31 -15.26
N LYS A 91 -7.01 -18.51 -15.15
CA LYS A 91 -6.04 -19.07 -16.10
C LYS A 91 -6.61 -19.16 -17.52
N LYS A 92 -7.83 -19.68 -17.64
CA LYS A 92 -8.59 -19.70 -18.91
C LYS A 92 -8.75 -18.30 -19.49
N ARG A 93 -9.13 -17.32 -18.67
CA ARG A 93 -9.24 -15.92 -19.09
C ARG A 93 -7.90 -15.30 -19.50
N TRP A 94 -6.80 -15.77 -18.93
CA TRP A 94 -5.44 -15.29 -19.25
C TRP A 94 -4.79 -16.02 -20.43
N GLY A 95 -5.42 -17.08 -20.94
CA GLY A 95 -4.87 -17.93 -22.00
C GLY A 95 -3.68 -18.78 -21.53
N ILE A 96 -3.61 -19.08 -20.24
CA ILE A 96 -2.58 -19.95 -19.66
C ILE A 96 -3.22 -21.34 -19.53
N GLN A 97 -2.74 -22.30 -20.33
CA GLN A 97 -3.11 -23.71 -20.23
C GLN A 97 -2.23 -24.42 -19.20
#